data_AF-A0A850GC14-F1
#
_entry.id   AF-A0A850GC14-F1
#
_cell.length_a   1.000
_cell.length_b   1.000
_cell.length_c   1.000
_cell.angle_alpha   90.00
_cell.angle_beta   90.00
_cell.angle_gamma   90.00
#
_symmetry.space_group_name_H-M   'P 1'
#
loop_
_entity.id
_entity.type
_entity.pdbx_description
1 polymer ?
#
loop_
_entity_poly.entity_id
_entity_poly.type
_entity_poly.pdbx_seq_one_letter_code
_entity_poly.pdbx_strand_id
1 'polypeptide(L)'
;MLTRRPFASALLLTAGFAVSACTAILVPDEGDDGVVRCNNTEDCPDIEDNRYRSQCVFGDGQDQDNSDKVCAADFEVIGCNPQNYDGDHPFVTLYEDAVDAKAAYVACTEENRGKRGCLNSGGSCEAGLELREDGVCDDPNDPLPAIYPPDVGGADIAGQDVMDQFCRSYFCDEEFVCDTSTSNWTCRRCSTSDPFAEGGCGLLYIQGARSSVYEDASLGNCDGTLETEEQVLGTAPEVI
;
A
#
# COMPACT_ATOMS: atom_id res chain seq x y z
N MET A 1 52.32 -82.08 -22.78
CA MET A 1 52.50 -81.60 -24.17
C MET A 1 52.79 -80.10 -24.14
N LEU A 2 53.69 -79.62 -25.02
CA LEU A 2 53.69 -78.31 -25.75
C LEU A 2 53.07 -77.04 -25.07
N THR A 3 53.65 -75.83 -25.06
CA THR A 3 55.01 -75.30 -25.38
C THR A 3 55.12 -73.81 -24.95
N ARG A 4 56.36 -73.35 -24.65
CA ARG A 4 56.95 -71.99 -24.86
C ARG A 4 56.19 -70.66 -24.55
N ARG A 5 56.92 -69.81 -23.80
CA ARG A 5 56.90 -68.32 -23.69
C ARG A 5 57.25 -67.61 -25.05
N PRO A 6 57.63 -66.31 -25.11
CA PRO A 6 56.88 -65.05 -24.88
C PRO A 6 57.06 -64.01 -26.03
N PHE A 7 56.33 -62.88 -26.02
CA PHE A 7 56.72 -61.58 -26.63
C PHE A 7 56.01 -60.48 -25.80
N ALA A 8 56.60 -59.41 -25.23
CA ALA A 8 57.74 -58.53 -25.52
C ALA A 8 57.35 -57.24 -26.28
N SER A 9 57.22 -56.13 -25.51
CA SER A 9 57.35 -54.71 -25.89
C SER A 9 56.34 -54.16 -26.95
N ALA A 10 56.06 -52.86 -27.10
CA ALA A 10 56.81 -51.67 -26.67
C ALA A 10 55.93 -50.39 -26.61
N LEU A 11 56.28 -49.49 -25.69
CA LEU A 11 56.45 -48.03 -25.84
C LEU A 11 55.32 -47.05 -26.26
N LEU A 12 55.35 -45.93 -25.52
CA LEU A 12 54.88 -44.55 -25.81
C LEU A 12 53.35 -44.32 -25.63
N LEU A 13 52.86 -43.10 -25.31
CA LEU A 13 53.53 -41.79 -25.11
C LEU A 13 53.00 -41.05 -23.84
N THR A 14 52.92 -39.71 -23.85
CA THR A 14 52.80 -38.79 -22.70
C THR A 14 51.93 -37.54 -22.98
N ALA A 15 51.19 -37.03 -21.99
CA ALA A 15 50.94 -35.61 -21.63
C ALA A 15 49.89 -35.60 -20.48
N GLY A 16 49.97 -34.79 -19.42
CA GLY A 16 49.91 -33.32 -19.42
C GLY A 16 48.46 -32.90 -19.74
N PHE A 17 47.63 -32.36 -18.83
CA PHE A 17 47.93 -31.35 -17.79
C PHE A 17 47.23 -31.63 -16.45
N ALA A 18 47.85 -31.16 -15.36
CA ALA A 18 47.10 -30.79 -14.16
C ALA A 18 46.64 -29.33 -14.31
N VAL A 19 45.34 -29.09 -14.19
CA VAL A 19 44.81 -27.74 -13.92
C VAL A 19 43.90 -27.86 -12.71
N SER A 20 44.45 -27.49 -11.56
CA SER A 20 43.65 -27.04 -10.43
C SER A 20 43.03 -25.70 -10.81
N ALA A 21 41.80 -25.73 -11.29
CA ALA A 21 40.90 -24.60 -11.19
C ALA A 21 39.82 -25.02 -10.19
N CYS A 22 39.69 -24.28 -9.11
CA CYS A 22 38.44 -24.29 -8.35
C CYS A 22 37.30 -24.09 -9.35
N THR A 23 36.14 -24.69 -9.11
CA THR A 23 34.91 -24.04 -9.53
C THR A 23 34.87 -22.72 -8.77
N ALA A 24 35.43 -21.68 -9.40
CA ALA A 24 34.96 -20.34 -9.20
C ALA A 24 33.47 -20.42 -9.54
N ILE A 25 32.66 -20.59 -8.50
CA ILE A 25 31.32 -20.06 -8.49
C ILE A 25 31.58 -18.57 -8.70
N LEU A 26 31.52 -18.15 -9.95
CA LEU A 26 31.37 -16.75 -10.27
C LEU A 26 30.06 -16.39 -9.56
N VAL A 27 30.18 -15.64 -8.46
CA VAL A 27 29.09 -14.77 -8.06
C VAL A 27 28.73 -14.00 -9.33
N PRO A 28 27.47 -14.05 -9.80
CA PRO A 28 27.10 -13.38 -11.04
C PRO A 28 27.61 -11.94 -11.00
N ASP A 29 28.15 -11.46 -12.13
CA ASP A 29 28.47 -10.04 -12.24
C ASP A 29 27.18 -9.24 -12.01
N GLU A 30 27.31 -8.03 -11.46
CA GLU A 30 26.18 -7.14 -11.17
C GLU A 30 25.27 -6.99 -12.40
N GLY A 31 24.03 -7.50 -12.29
CA GLY A 31 23.03 -7.48 -13.36
C GLY A 31 22.72 -8.81 -14.06
N ASP A 32 23.52 -9.88 -13.91
CA ASP A 32 23.24 -11.18 -14.55
C ASP A 32 22.09 -11.96 -13.88
N ASP A 33 21.78 -11.65 -12.61
CA ASP A 33 20.61 -12.15 -11.88
C ASP A 33 19.39 -11.21 -11.94
N GLY A 34 19.54 -10.04 -12.58
CA GLY A 34 18.52 -8.98 -12.64
C GLY A 34 18.33 -8.21 -11.33
N VAL A 35 19.19 -8.43 -10.32
CA VAL A 35 19.09 -7.80 -9.00
C VAL A 35 20.19 -6.76 -8.84
N VAL A 36 19.83 -5.49 -8.61
CA VAL A 36 20.80 -4.46 -8.26
C VAL A 36 21.20 -4.65 -6.80
N ARG A 37 22.49 -4.89 -6.57
CA ARG A 37 23.08 -4.98 -5.21
C ARG A 37 23.54 -3.61 -4.75
N CYS A 38 23.57 -3.41 -3.44
CA CYS A 38 23.89 -2.12 -2.83
C CYS A 38 24.56 -2.30 -1.47
N ASN A 39 25.27 -1.26 -1.01
CA ASN A 39 25.72 -1.13 0.37
C ASN A 39 24.81 -0.17 1.13
N ASN A 40 24.35 0.87 0.42
CA ASN A 40 23.50 1.94 0.89
C ASN A 40 22.52 2.41 -0.22
N THR A 41 21.54 3.24 0.12
CA THR A 41 20.48 3.67 -0.82
C THR A 41 20.98 4.51 -2.00
N GLU A 42 22.11 5.22 -1.88
CA GLU A 42 22.72 5.99 -2.99
C GLU A 42 23.32 5.07 -4.08
N ASP A 43 23.53 3.79 -3.80
CA ASP A 43 23.99 2.81 -4.80
C ASP A 43 22.84 2.31 -5.70
N CYS A 44 21.59 2.66 -5.38
CA CYS A 44 20.40 2.21 -6.10
C CYS A 44 19.99 3.18 -7.21
N PRO A 45 19.40 2.68 -8.33
CA PRO A 45 18.88 3.55 -9.38
C PRO A 45 17.69 4.37 -8.86
N ASP A 46 17.53 5.58 -9.39
CA ASP A 46 16.32 6.37 -9.18
C ASP A 46 15.10 5.64 -9.79
N ILE A 47 13.95 5.77 -9.14
CA ILE A 47 12.67 5.23 -9.63
C ILE A 47 11.95 6.38 -10.36
N GLU A 48 11.47 6.14 -11.59
CA GLU A 48 10.74 7.15 -12.38
C GLU A 48 9.36 7.48 -11.79
N ASP A 49 8.79 6.55 -11.02
CA ASP A 49 7.52 6.67 -10.32
C ASP A 49 7.70 7.36 -8.96
N ASN A 50 7.23 8.61 -8.85
CA ASN A 50 7.38 9.49 -7.69
C ASN A 50 6.67 9.00 -6.41
N ARG A 51 5.80 7.98 -6.52
CA ARG A 51 5.16 7.30 -5.39
C ARG A 51 6.12 6.38 -4.65
N TYR A 52 7.27 6.07 -5.25
CA TYR A 52 8.25 5.14 -4.72
C TYR A 52 9.63 5.76 -4.64
N ARG A 53 10.41 5.27 -3.69
CA ARG A 53 11.83 5.57 -3.54
C ARG A 53 12.62 4.27 -3.51
N SER A 54 13.83 4.30 -4.04
CA SER A 54 14.75 3.19 -3.86
C SER A 54 15.15 3.08 -2.39
N GLN A 55 15.31 1.84 -1.91
CA GLN A 55 15.87 1.51 -0.60
C GLN A 55 16.83 0.34 -0.71
N CYS A 56 17.93 0.42 0.04
CA CYS A 56 18.92 -0.65 0.09
C CYS A 56 18.64 -1.59 1.29
N VAL A 57 17.97 -2.71 1.01
CA VAL A 57 17.44 -3.65 2.02
C VAL A 57 18.05 -5.04 1.90
N PHE A 58 18.00 -5.85 2.95
CA PHE A 58 18.27 -7.27 2.82
C PHE A 58 17.09 -7.96 2.13
N GLY A 59 17.37 -8.94 1.27
CA GLY A 59 16.33 -9.74 0.63
C GLY A 59 15.48 -10.50 1.66
N ASP A 60 14.21 -10.69 1.36
CA ASP A 60 13.25 -11.24 2.32
C ASP A 60 13.63 -12.67 2.74
N GLY A 61 13.63 -12.92 4.05
CA GLY A 61 14.07 -14.20 4.64
C GLY A 61 15.59 -14.48 4.59
N GLN A 62 16.43 -13.51 4.23
CA GLN A 62 17.89 -13.68 4.23
C GLN A 62 18.56 -13.35 5.58
N ASP A 63 19.75 -13.92 5.80
CA ASP A 63 20.55 -13.69 6.99
C ASP A 63 21.34 -12.37 6.88
N GLN A 64 20.99 -11.40 7.72
CA GLN A 64 21.57 -10.04 7.68
C GLN A 64 23.09 -10.02 7.90
N ASP A 65 23.65 -11.04 8.55
CA ASP A 65 25.09 -11.14 8.81
C ASP A 65 25.90 -11.70 7.62
N ASN A 66 25.23 -12.32 6.63
CA ASN A 66 25.89 -13.10 5.56
C ASN A 66 25.37 -12.84 4.14
N SER A 67 24.45 -11.90 3.96
CA SER A 67 23.84 -11.59 2.66
C SER A 67 24.17 -10.19 2.15
N ASP A 68 24.32 -10.07 0.83
CA ASP A 68 24.36 -8.78 0.14
C ASP A 68 22.98 -8.11 0.25
N LYS A 69 22.96 -6.79 0.38
CA LYS A 69 21.71 -6.02 0.24
C LYS A 69 21.38 -5.81 -1.22
N VAL A 70 20.10 -5.58 -1.47
CA VAL A 70 19.51 -5.38 -2.79
C VAL A 70 18.69 -4.11 -2.80
N CYS A 71 18.60 -3.47 -3.96
CA CYS A 71 17.70 -2.34 -4.17
C CYS A 71 16.27 -2.85 -4.31
N ALA A 72 15.38 -2.32 -3.49
CA ALA A 72 13.95 -2.52 -3.57
C ALA A 72 13.23 -1.16 -3.65
N ALA A 73 12.05 -1.14 -4.24
CA ALA A 73 11.14 -0.02 -4.11
C ALA A 73 10.49 -0.04 -2.71
N ASP A 74 10.52 1.10 -2.04
CA ASP A 74 9.72 1.42 -0.84
C ASP A 74 8.77 2.57 -1.21
N PHE A 75 7.69 2.75 -0.45
CA PHE A 75 6.77 3.86 -0.68
C PHE A 75 7.40 5.20 -0.26
N GLU A 76 7.10 6.27 -1.00
CA GLU A 76 7.44 7.61 -0.56
C GLU A 76 6.56 8.03 0.62
N VAL A 77 7.12 8.81 1.56
CA VAL A 77 6.43 9.25 2.77
C VAL A 77 5.75 10.59 2.50
N ILE A 78 4.58 10.52 1.88
CA ILE A 78 3.73 11.67 1.65
C ILE A 78 2.95 12.03 2.91
N GLY A 79 3.01 13.29 3.30
CA GLY A 79 2.26 13.81 4.44
C GLY A 79 0.80 14.10 4.07
N CYS A 80 -0.17 13.60 4.83
CA CYS A 80 -1.60 13.83 4.60
C CYS A 80 -2.22 14.88 5.52
N ASN A 81 -1.40 15.76 6.13
CA ASN A 81 -1.88 16.89 6.91
C ASN A 81 -2.14 18.10 5.98
N PRO A 82 -3.38 18.63 5.89
CA PRO A 82 -3.70 19.83 5.10
C PRO A 82 -2.81 21.04 5.41
N GLN A 83 -2.28 21.17 6.64
CA GLN A 83 -1.39 22.26 7.05
C GLN A 83 0.00 22.23 6.39
N ASN A 84 0.34 21.16 5.67
CA ASN A 84 1.58 21.04 4.91
C ASN A 84 1.49 21.66 3.49
N TYR A 85 0.29 22.06 3.06
CA TYR A 85 -0.03 22.50 1.70
C TYR A 85 -0.47 23.97 1.67
N ASP A 86 -0.38 24.60 0.50
CA ASP A 86 -0.87 25.96 0.29
C ASP A 86 -2.42 26.00 0.37
N GLY A 87 -2.97 27.13 0.83
CA GLY A 87 -4.41 27.23 1.18
C GLY A 87 -5.37 27.13 0.00
N ASP A 88 -4.91 27.35 -1.23
CA ASP A 88 -5.67 27.17 -2.48
C ASP A 88 -5.45 25.80 -3.14
N HIS A 89 -4.68 24.90 -2.50
CA HIS A 89 -4.49 23.53 -2.95
C HIS A 89 -5.82 22.74 -2.83
N PRO A 90 -6.27 21.98 -3.85
CA PRO A 90 -7.59 21.35 -3.88
C PRO A 90 -7.91 20.47 -2.67
N PHE A 91 -6.93 19.70 -2.20
CA PHE A 91 -6.99 18.90 -0.97
C PHE A 91 -7.33 19.74 0.28
N VAL A 92 -6.75 20.92 0.43
CA VAL A 92 -6.97 21.81 1.59
C VAL A 92 -8.38 22.40 1.52
N THR A 93 -8.76 22.94 0.35
CA THR A 93 -10.12 23.50 0.16
C THR A 93 -11.20 22.46 0.44
N LEU A 94 -11.07 21.24 -0.08
CA LEU A 94 -12.05 20.18 0.14
C LEU A 94 -12.09 19.70 1.60
N TYR A 95 -10.95 19.67 2.28
CA TYR A 95 -10.88 19.34 3.71
C TYR A 95 -11.59 20.42 4.55
N GLU A 96 -11.38 21.71 4.26
CA GLU A 96 -12.08 22.80 4.93
C GLU A 96 -13.60 22.74 4.70
N ASP A 97 -14.05 22.51 3.46
CA ASP A 97 -15.46 22.31 3.12
C ASP A 97 -16.08 21.11 3.90
N ALA A 98 -15.35 20.00 4.00
CA ALA A 98 -15.79 18.81 4.74
C ALA A 98 -15.89 19.06 6.26
N VAL A 99 -14.94 19.81 6.84
CA VAL A 99 -14.94 20.21 8.26
C VAL A 99 -16.08 21.19 8.57
N ASP A 100 -16.37 22.13 7.70
CA ASP A 100 -17.54 23.01 7.83
C ASP A 100 -18.85 22.23 7.69
N ALA A 101 -18.87 21.20 6.84
CA ALA A 101 -19.97 20.26 6.67
C ALA A 101 -20.07 19.15 7.73
N LYS A 102 -19.34 19.23 8.85
CA LYS A 102 -19.30 18.17 9.90
C LYS A 102 -20.65 17.65 10.42
N ALA A 103 -21.72 18.42 10.24
CA ALA A 103 -23.09 17.99 10.56
C ALA A 103 -23.59 16.82 9.67
N ALA A 104 -22.92 16.51 8.55
CA ALA A 104 -23.21 15.33 7.74
C ALA A 104 -22.76 14.02 8.43
N TYR A 105 -21.67 14.04 9.19
CA TYR A 105 -21.03 12.89 9.87
C TYR A 105 -21.74 12.49 11.18
N VAL A 106 -23.05 12.69 11.24
CA VAL A 106 -23.92 12.33 12.36
C VAL A 106 -24.54 10.95 12.16
N ALA A 107 -25.30 10.49 13.15
CA ALA A 107 -26.06 9.25 13.05
C ALA A 107 -26.98 9.22 11.82
N CYS A 108 -27.11 8.05 11.20
CA CYS A 108 -28.05 7.84 10.10
C CYS A 108 -29.48 8.14 10.56
N THR A 109 -30.25 8.83 9.72
CA THR A 109 -31.69 9.04 9.95
C THR A 109 -32.43 7.71 10.05
N GLU A 110 -33.65 7.74 10.62
CA GLU A 110 -34.52 6.56 10.73
C GLU A 110 -34.76 5.86 9.37
N GLU A 111 -34.81 6.62 8.27
CA GLU A 111 -35.00 6.13 6.89
C GLU A 111 -33.76 5.42 6.32
N ASN A 112 -32.57 5.76 6.82
CA ASN A 112 -31.29 5.22 6.33
C ASN A 112 -30.78 4.02 7.15
N ARG A 113 -31.54 3.58 8.17
CA ARG A 113 -31.18 2.41 8.98
C ARG A 113 -31.25 1.12 8.16
N GLY A 114 -30.28 0.23 8.38
CA GLY A 114 -30.15 -1.01 7.61
C GLY A 114 -29.40 -0.85 6.27
N LYS A 115 -29.14 0.38 5.81
CA LYS A 115 -28.25 0.67 4.67
C LYS A 115 -26.79 0.44 5.03
N ARG A 116 -25.94 0.33 4.02
CA ARG A 116 -24.50 0.11 4.20
C ARG A 116 -23.88 1.26 5.01
N GLY A 117 -23.10 0.92 6.04
CA GLY A 117 -22.51 1.88 6.96
C GLY A 117 -23.47 2.53 7.95
N CYS A 118 -24.72 2.06 8.05
CA CYS A 118 -25.68 2.49 9.07
C CYS A 118 -26.04 1.34 10.03
N LEU A 119 -26.39 1.69 11.27
CA LEU A 119 -26.83 0.71 12.27
C LEU A 119 -28.17 0.03 11.91
N ASN A 120 -28.33 -1.23 12.35
CA ASN A 120 -29.61 -1.95 12.26
C ASN A 120 -30.49 -1.72 13.50
N SER A 121 -31.31 -0.67 13.54
CA SER A 121 -32.14 -0.40 14.73
C SER A 121 -33.41 -1.28 14.80
N GLY A 122 -33.22 -2.59 14.99
CA GLY A 122 -34.29 -3.58 15.13
C GLY A 122 -34.86 -4.13 13.82
N GLY A 123 -34.36 -3.69 12.67
CA GLY A 123 -34.64 -4.26 11.35
C GLY A 123 -33.54 -5.22 10.87
N SER A 124 -33.78 -5.87 9.73
CA SER A 124 -32.71 -6.49 8.94
C SER A 124 -31.91 -5.41 8.18
N CYS A 125 -30.68 -5.72 7.81
CA CYS A 125 -29.97 -4.96 6.79
C CYS A 125 -30.70 -5.04 5.43
N GLU A 126 -30.39 -4.12 4.53
CA GLU A 126 -30.88 -4.18 3.14
C GLU A 126 -30.33 -5.42 2.40
N ALA A 127 -30.98 -5.79 1.29
CA ALA A 127 -30.67 -7.03 0.59
C ALA A 127 -29.24 -7.01 0.02
N GLY A 128 -28.45 -8.03 0.39
CA GLY A 128 -27.02 -8.15 0.02
C GLY A 128 -26.07 -7.70 1.13
N LEU A 129 -26.57 -7.06 2.20
CA LEU A 129 -25.78 -6.65 3.35
C LEU A 129 -25.96 -7.61 4.53
N GLU A 130 -24.90 -7.78 5.30
CA GLU A 130 -24.88 -8.53 6.55
C GLU A 130 -24.62 -7.60 7.75
N LEU A 131 -24.97 -8.08 8.94
CA LEU A 131 -24.80 -7.32 10.18
C LEU A 131 -23.42 -7.62 10.79
N ARG A 132 -22.55 -6.61 10.89
CA ARG A 132 -21.26 -6.71 11.58
C ARG A 132 -21.44 -6.69 13.11
N GLU A 133 -20.41 -7.09 13.86
CA GLU A 133 -20.48 -7.23 15.33
C GLU A 133 -20.74 -5.91 16.09
N ASP A 134 -20.39 -4.77 15.48
CA ASP A 134 -20.68 -3.41 15.98
C ASP A 134 -22.14 -2.97 15.74
N GLY A 135 -22.93 -3.75 15.00
CA GLY A 135 -24.31 -3.44 14.65
C GLY A 135 -24.47 -2.64 13.35
N VAL A 136 -23.38 -2.39 12.62
CA VAL A 136 -23.38 -1.74 11.30
C VAL A 136 -23.72 -2.76 10.21
N CYS A 137 -24.58 -2.38 9.27
CA CYS A 137 -24.86 -3.17 8.07
C CYS A 137 -23.78 -2.95 7.01
N ASP A 138 -23.24 -4.01 6.41
CA ASP A 138 -22.11 -3.94 5.49
C ASP A 138 -22.15 -5.02 4.41
N ASP A 139 -21.40 -4.86 3.31
CA ASP A 139 -21.24 -5.92 2.30
C ASP A 139 -20.07 -6.84 2.73
N PRO A 140 -20.31 -8.12 3.04
CA PRO A 140 -19.25 -9.04 3.47
C PRO A 140 -18.25 -9.42 2.36
N ASN A 141 -18.48 -8.98 1.11
CA ASN A 141 -17.63 -9.24 -0.05
C ASN A 141 -16.76 -8.04 -0.45
N ASP A 142 -16.99 -6.86 0.13
CA ASP A 142 -16.19 -5.67 -0.15
C ASP A 142 -14.86 -5.75 0.64
N PRO A 143 -13.70 -5.50 0.01
CA PRO A 143 -12.41 -5.51 0.72
C PRO A 143 -12.30 -4.46 1.83
N LEU A 144 -13.09 -3.38 1.79
CA LEU A 144 -13.03 -2.28 2.75
C LEU A 144 -14.34 -2.16 3.56
N PRO A 145 -14.28 -2.24 4.90
CA PRO A 145 -15.48 -2.15 5.72
C PRO A 145 -16.09 -0.75 5.68
N ALA A 146 -17.42 -0.68 5.67
CA ALA A 146 -18.17 0.55 5.83
C ALA A 146 -18.08 1.04 7.28
N ILE A 147 -17.47 2.20 7.47
CA ILE A 147 -17.29 2.88 8.74
C ILE A 147 -18.48 3.79 8.99
N TYR A 148 -19.15 3.56 10.12
CA TYR A 148 -20.23 4.40 10.60
C TYR A 148 -19.64 5.59 11.39
N PRO A 149 -19.80 6.85 10.94
CA PRO A 149 -19.07 7.99 11.51
C PRO A 149 -19.17 8.12 13.04
N PRO A 150 -20.34 7.97 13.70
CA PRO A 150 -20.46 8.15 15.15
C PRO A 150 -19.63 7.19 16.01
N ASP A 151 -19.29 6.00 15.51
CA ASP A 151 -18.51 5.01 16.28
C ASP A 151 -17.02 5.34 16.30
N VAL A 152 -16.55 6.19 15.38
CA VAL A 152 -15.15 6.60 15.20
C VAL A 152 -14.88 8.07 15.53
N GLY A 153 -15.89 8.82 16.01
CA GLY A 153 -15.75 10.22 16.45
C GLY A 153 -16.84 11.17 15.92
N GLY A 154 -17.65 10.73 14.96
CA GLY A 154 -18.77 11.49 14.41
C GLY A 154 -18.33 12.79 13.75
N ALA A 155 -18.82 13.92 14.26
CA ALA A 155 -18.47 15.24 13.72
C ALA A 155 -16.98 15.61 13.89
N ASP A 156 -16.22 14.91 14.74
CA ASP A 156 -14.80 15.18 14.97
C ASP A 156 -13.88 14.48 13.96
N ILE A 157 -14.39 13.54 13.14
CA ILE A 157 -13.63 12.93 12.01
C ILE A 157 -13.91 13.58 10.65
N ALA A 158 -14.63 14.71 10.63
CA ALA A 158 -14.97 15.40 9.39
C ALA A 158 -13.68 15.77 8.62
N GLY A 159 -13.62 15.41 7.33
CA GLY A 159 -12.42 15.56 6.50
C GLY A 159 -11.45 14.36 6.52
N GLN A 160 -11.63 13.34 7.37
CA GLN A 160 -10.80 12.12 7.30
C GLN A 160 -10.96 11.37 5.97
N ASP A 161 -12.16 11.36 5.40
CA ASP A 161 -12.41 10.85 4.05
C ASP A 161 -11.63 11.62 2.97
N VAL A 162 -11.44 12.93 3.14
CA VAL A 162 -10.62 13.76 2.25
C VAL A 162 -9.14 13.40 2.36
N MET A 163 -8.64 13.19 3.58
CA MET A 163 -7.26 12.77 3.82
C MET A 163 -6.99 11.34 3.34
N ASP A 164 -7.94 10.43 3.52
CA ASP A 164 -7.86 9.08 2.97
C ASP A 164 -7.90 9.09 1.44
N GLN A 165 -8.84 9.81 0.82
CA GLN A 165 -8.94 9.87 -0.64
C GLN A 165 -7.71 10.49 -1.29
N PHE A 166 -7.12 11.51 -0.67
CA PHE A 166 -5.85 12.07 -1.10
C PHE A 166 -4.76 10.99 -1.18
N CYS A 167 -4.64 10.16 -0.14
CA CYS A 167 -3.69 9.04 -0.14
C CYS A 167 -4.04 7.96 -1.18
N ARG A 168 -5.30 7.59 -1.33
CA ARG A 168 -5.76 6.60 -2.33
C ARG A 168 -5.43 7.04 -3.75
N SER A 169 -5.77 8.28 -4.07
CA SER A 169 -5.47 8.89 -5.37
C SER A 169 -3.97 8.97 -5.60
N TYR A 170 -3.20 9.42 -4.60
CA TYR A 170 -1.76 9.60 -4.77
C TYR A 170 -1.05 8.28 -5.09
N PHE A 171 -1.42 7.21 -4.40
CA PHE A 171 -0.84 5.89 -4.66
C PHE A 171 -1.53 5.12 -5.81
N CYS A 172 -2.69 5.58 -6.28
CA CYS A 172 -3.65 4.81 -7.10
C CYS A 172 -4.01 3.45 -6.50
N ASP A 173 -4.23 3.41 -5.19
CA ASP A 173 -4.45 2.19 -4.42
C ASP A 173 -5.44 2.46 -3.28
N GLU A 174 -6.60 1.81 -3.35
CA GLU A 174 -7.68 1.93 -2.35
C GLU A 174 -7.29 1.43 -0.96
N GLU A 175 -6.17 0.71 -0.82
CA GLU A 175 -5.62 0.30 0.48
C GLU A 175 -4.85 1.44 1.18
N PHE A 176 -4.58 2.58 0.55
CA PHE A 176 -3.90 3.71 1.21
C PHE A 176 -4.87 4.62 1.97
N VAL A 177 -4.46 5.02 3.17
CA VAL A 177 -5.23 5.87 4.10
C VAL A 177 -4.31 6.86 4.82
N CYS A 178 -4.89 7.90 5.41
CA CYS A 178 -4.14 8.85 6.22
C CYS A 178 -4.05 8.38 7.68
N ASP A 179 -2.83 8.14 8.17
CA ASP A 179 -2.58 7.83 9.58
C ASP A 179 -2.30 9.11 10.37
N THR A 180 -3.27 9.50 11.20
CA THR A 180 -3.23 10.70 12.05
C THR A 180 -2.71 10.43 13.48
N SER A 181 -2.34 9.19 13.80
CA SER A 181 -1.92 8.78 15.16
C SER A 181 -0.61 9.43 15.64
N THR A 182 0.20 9.92 14.71
CA THR A 182 1.49 10.58 14.99
C THR A 182 1.41 12.09 14.78
N SER A 183 2.44 12.84 15.18
CA SER A 183 2.51 14.29 14.87
C SER A 183 2.71 14.59 13.39
N ASN A 184 3.12 13.59 12.59
CA ASN A 184 3.42 13.70 11.18
C ASN A 184 2.41 12.80 10.46
N TRP A 185 1.25 13.34 10.09
CA TRP A 185 0.23 12.52 9.43
C TRP A 185 0.75 12.09 8.07
N THR A 186 0.74 10.79 7.79
CA THR A 186 1.33 10.22 6.57
C THR A 186 0.39 9.24 5.89
N CYS A 187 0.41 9.26 4.56
CA CYS A 187 -0.20 8.21 3.77
C CYS A 187 0.52 6.89 3.98
N ARG A 188 -0.23 5.82 4.23
CA ARG A 188 0.28 4.45 4.34
C ARG A 188 -0.79 3.45 3.93
N ARG A 189 -0.36 2.22 3.61
CA ARG A 189 -1.29 1.08 3.52
C ARG A 189 -2.02 0.89 4.85
N CYS A 190 -3.31 0.63 4.73
CA CYS A 190 -4.20 0.43 5.85
C CYS A 190 -3.95 -0.94 6.51
N SER A 191 -4.29 -1.06 7.78
CA SER A 191 -4.30 -2.35 8.48
C SER A 191 -5.69 -2.67 9.00
N THR A 192 -6.06 -3.95 9.01
CA THR A 192 -7.27 -4.43 9.67
C THR A 192 -7.12 -4.53 11.20
N SER A 193 -5.90 -4.34 11.74
CA SER A 193 -5.64 -4.30 13.18
C SER A 193 -5.79 -2.93 13.82
N ASP A 194 -5.75 -1.86 13.01
CA ASP A 194 -5.52 -0.51 13.50
C ASP A 194 -6.83 0.31 13.47
N PRO A 195 -7.02 1.30 14.36
CA PRO A 195 -8.22 2.12 14.36
C PRO A 195 -8.38 2.93 13.07
N PHE A 196 -9.63 3.19 12.67
CA PHE A 196 -9.92 4.18 11.64
C PHE A 196 -9.32 5.55 12.01
N ALA A 197 -8.86 6.32 11.02
CA ALA A 197 -8.02 7.52 11.17
C ALA A 197 -6.61 7.30 11.77
N GLU A 198 -6.29 6.13 12.33
CA GLU A 198 -4.96 5.74 12.83
C GLU A 198 -4.30 4.69 11.90
N GLY A 199 -4.58 4.80 10.59
CA GLY A 199 -4.10 3.85 9.59
C GLY A 199 -4.92 2.55 9.46
N GLY A 200 -6.12 2.50 10.05
CA GLY A 200 -7.08 1.41 9.90
C GLY A 200 -7.78 1.36 8.54
N CYS A 201 -8.08 0.16 8.05
CA CYS A 201 -8.83 -0.02 6.79
C CYS A 201 -10.32 0.32 6.95
N GLY A 202 -10.86 1.10 6.01
CA GLY A 202 -12.29 1.38 5.92
C GLY A 202 -12.66 2.44 4.90
N LEU A 203 -13.95 2.68 4.76
CA LEU A 203 -14.54 3.77 3.99
C LEU A 203 -15.64 4.43 4.84
N LEU A 204 -15.64 5.76 5.00
CA LEU A 204 -16.75 6.45 5.64
C LEU A 204 -18.03 6.36 4.80
N TYR A 205 -19.12 5.95 5.45
CA TYR A 205 -20.46 5.92 4.87
C TYR A 205 -21.37 6.90 5.60
N ILE A 206 -21.87 7.89 4.87
CA ILE A 206 -22.70 8.98 5.37
C ILE A 206 -24.13 8.73 4.90
N GLN A 207 -25.07 8.68 5.85
CA GLN A 207 -26.50 8.50 5.57
C GLN A 207 -26.83 7.27 4.69
N GLY A 208 -26.00 6.22 4.75
CA GLY A 208 -26.20 4.97 4.02
C GLY A 208 -25.53 4.86 2.65
N ALA A 209 -24.69 5.84 2.29
CA ALA A 209 -23.91 5.86 1.04
C ALA A 209 -22.42 6.11 1.33
N ARG A 210 -21.51 5.62 0.47
CA ARG A 210 -20.07 5.97 0.50
C ARG A 210 -19.96 7.51 0.47
N SER A 211 -19.07 8.10 1.27
CA SER A 211 -18.86 9.55 1.23
C SER A 211 -18.59 10.03 -0.20
N SER A 212 -19.20 11.16 -0.58
CA SER A 212 -19.07 11.79 -1.89
C SER A 212 -17.66 12.30 -2.20
N VAL A 213 -16.77 12.29 -1.22
CA VAL A 213 -15.36 12.60 -1.36
C VAL A 213 -14.61 11.45 -2.07
N TYR A 214 -15.00 10.20 -1.83
CA TYR A 214 -14.28 9.04 -2.35
C TYR A 214 -14.65 8.74 -3.81
N GLU A 215 -13.73 9.03 -4.71
CA GLU A 215 -13.77 8.60 -6.10
C GLU A 215 -13.05 7.25 -6.28
N ASP A 216 -13.07 6.70 -7.49
CA ASP A 216 -12.24 5.53 -7.85
C ASP A 216 -10.80 5.99 -8.06
N ALA A 217 -9.86 5.47 -7.27
CA ALA A 217 -8.44 5.85 -7.32
C ALA A 217 -7.79 5.65 -8.70
N SER A 218 -8.33 4.75 -9.53
CA SER A 218 -7.84 4.51 -10.90
C SER A 218 -8.22 5.59 -11.93
N LEU A 219 -9.06 6.57 -11.53
CA LEU A 219 -9.35 7.76 -12.33
C LEU A 219 -8.22 8.81 -12.29
N GLY A 220 -7.28 8.68 -11.36
CA GLY A 220 -6.09 9.54 -11.25
C GLY A 220 -5.04 9.27 -12.33
N ASN A 221 -4.02 10.12 -12.40
CA ASN A 221 -2.90 9.92 -13.32
C ASN A 221 -1.90 8.86 -12.80
N CYS A 222 -2.29 7.59 -12.86
CA CYS A 222 -1.50 6.50 -12.27
C CYS A 222 -0.18 6.15 -12.97
N ASP A 223 0.36 7.06 -13.79
CA ASP A 223 1.63 6.93 -14.52
C ASP A 223 2.89 7.07 -13.65
N GLY A 224 2.73 7.49 -12.39
CA GLY A 224 3.83 7.69 -11.44
C GLY A 224 4.44 9.09 -11.46
N THR A 225 3.78 10.08 -12.07
CA THR A 225 4.24 11.48 -12.07
C THR A 225 3.25 12.45 -11.42
N LEU A 226 2.34 11.91 -10.58
CA LEU A 226 1.29 12.66 -9.88
C LEU A 226 1.86 13.74 -8.96
N GLU A 227 1.60 15.00 -9.30
CA GLU A 227 1.76 16.10 -8.34
C GLU A 227 0.63 16.07 -7.30
N THR A 228 0.85 16.64 -6.11
CA THR A 228 -0.17 16.60 -5.03
C THR A 228 -1.42 17.42 -5.36
N GLU A 229 -1.35 18.34 -6.32
CA GLU A 229 -2.49 19.12 -6.82
C GLU A 229 -3.37 18.34 -7.81
N GLU A 230 -2.85 17.27 -8.42
CA GLU A 230 -3.53 16.50 -9.49
C GLU A 230 -4.40 15.34 -8.96
N GLN A 231 -4.66 15.32 -7.65
CA GLN A 231 -5.38 14.21 -7.00
C GLN A 231 -6.88 14.22 -7.29
N VAL A 232 -7.43 13.04 -7.55
CA VAL A 232 -8.86 12.85 -7.83
C VAL A 232 -9.61 12.76 -6.51
N LEU A 233 -10.22 13.89 -6.18
CA LEU A 233 -11.10 14.07 -5.03
C LEU A 233 -12.52 14.36 -5.54
N GLY A 234 -13.52 13.82 -4.85
CA GLY A 234 -14.93 14.10 -5.13
C GLY A 234 -15.41 15.42 -4.52
N THR A 235 -16.59 15.43 -3.91
CA THR A 235 -17.18 16.63 -3.27
C THR A 235 -17.42 16.44 -1.78
N ALA A 236 -17.33 17.53 -1.01
CA ALA A 236 -17.59 17.51 0.42
C ALA A 236 -19.02 16.99 0.71
N PRO A 237 -19.24 16.23 1.80
CA PRO A 237 -20.56 15.68 2.10
C PRO A 237 -21.59 16.78 2.37
N GLU A 238 -22.78 16.67 1.78
CA GLU A 238 -23.86 17.63 2.03
C GLU A 238 -24.56 17.37 3.38
N VAL A 239 -24.98 18.45 4.05
CA VAL A 239 -25.83 18.38 5.25
C VAL A 239 -27.28 18.22 4.82
N ILE A 240 -27.87 17.06 5.14
CA ILE A 240 -29.25 16.64 4.77
C ILE A 240 -30.27 17.00 5.86
#